data_AF-A0A3C0QVH5-F1
#
_entry.id   AF-A0A3C0QVH5-F1
#
_cell.length_a   1.000
_cell.length_b   1.000
_cell.length_c   1.000
_cell.angle_alpha   90.00
_cell.angle_beta   90.00
_cell.angle_gamma   90.00
#
_symmetry.space_group_name_H-M   'P 1'
#
loop_
_entity.id
_entity.type
_entity.pdbx_description
1 polymer ?
#
loop_
_entity_poly.entity_id
_entity_poly.type
_entity_poly.pdbx_seq_one_letter_code
_entity_poly.pdbx_strand_id
1 'polypeptide(L)'
;MNQKQEMQFIMRAVSVRIILNPLRMKKSLLLMAFAMFLGVKSYAQADQILGIWLTAEGNSQVEITKAPNGQFVGRIVWMEEPLDEQGRPKVDKDNPNASLRTRPLQNLMILQGFTFNANRREWSGGTIYDPQEGKTYDAVMRLDGNNKLILRGFVMGMRMLGRNSEWTRERARR
;
A
#
# COMPACT_ATOMS: atom_id res chain seq x y z
N MET A 1 -75.81 4.54 13.92
CA MET A 1 -74.45 4.81 14.46
C MET A 1 -74.19 6.31 14.31
N ASN A 2 -73.74 7.00 15.36
CA ASN A 2 -73.53 8.46 15.30
C ASN A 2 -72.20 8.75 14.55
N GLN A 3 -72.13 9.85 13.79
CA GLN A 3 -70.90 10.39 13.16
C GLN A 3 -69.68 10.40 14.10
N LYS A 4 -69.89 10.63 15.40
CA LYS A 4 -68.84 10.55 16.43
C LYS A 4 -68.28 9.13 16.63
N GLN A 5 -69.12 8.10 16.49
CA GLN A 5 -68.73 6.69 16.60
C GLN A 5 -68.05 6.19 15.31
N GLU A 6 -68.48 6.65 14.14
CA GLU A 6 -67.78 6.39 12.87
C GLU A 6 -66.37 7.00 12.85
N MET A 7 -66.23 8.26 13.28
CA MET A 7 -64.94 8.92 13.44
C MET A 7 -64.01 8.20 14.43
N GLN A 8 -64.54 7.70 15.54
CA GLN A 8 -63.79 6.91 16.52
C GLN A 8 -63.36 5.56 15.96
N PHE A 9 -64.19 4.91 15.14
CA PHE A 9 -63.87 3.64 14.49
C PHE A 9 -62.81 3.81 13.39
N ILE A 10 -62.93 4.86 12.57
CA ILE A 10 -61.96 5.22 11.53
C ILE A 10 -60.61 5.59 12.16
N MET A 11 -60.61 6.42 13.22
CA MET A 11 -59.38 6.76 13.96
C MET A 11 -58.71 5.52 14.54
N ARG A 12 -59.47 4.58 15.12
CA ARG A 12 -58.91 3.31 15.63
C ARG A 12 -58.34 2.43 14.51
N ALA A 13 -59.02 2.31 13.37
CA ALA A 13 -58.57 1.52 12.23
C ALA A 13 -57.30 2.09 11.55
N VAL A 14 -57.17 3.42 11.46
CA VAL A 14 -55.97 4.10 10.94
C VAL A 14 -54.81 3.98 11.93
N SER A 15 -55.07 4.12 13.24
CA SER A 15 -54.05 3.99 14.30
C SER A 15 -53.43 2.59 14.34
N VAL A 16 -54.22 1.53 14.11
CA VAL A 16 -53.72 0.15 14.11
C VAL A 16 -52.83 -0.15 12.89
N ARG A 17 -53.11 0.44 11.72
CA ARG A 17 -52.28 0.24 10.51
C ARG A 17 -50.92 0.92 10.58
N ILE A 18 -50.79 2.03 11.30
CA ILE A 18 -49.53 2.78 11.45
C ILE A 18 -48.59 2.10 12.47
N ILE A 19 -49.15 1.44 13.49
CA ILE A 19 -48.39 0.77 14.56
C ILE A 19 -47.83 -0.61 14.14
N LEU A 20 -48.38 -1.23 13.08
CA LEU A 20 -48.07 -2.62 12.69
C LEU A 20 -46.93 -2.81 11.67
N ASN A 21 -46.01 -1.85 11.46
CA ASN A 21 -44.82 -2.16 10.65
C ASN A 21 -43.44 -1.70 11.15
N PRO A 22 -43.11 -1.86 12.45
CA PRO A 22 -41.74 -1.66 12.93
C PRO A 22 -40.76 -2.72 12.37
N LEU A 23 -41.27 -3.86 11.89
CA LEU A 23 -40.46 -4.96 11.35
C LEU A 23 -39.85 -4.64 9.97
N ARG A 24 -40.50 -3.82 9.14
CA ARG A 24 -40.00 -3.46 7.81
C ARG A 24 -38.87 -2.42 7.87
N MET A 25 -38.94 -1.47 8.81
CA MET A 25 -37.85 -0.51 9.06
C MET A 25 -36.62 -1.15 9.74
N LYS A 26 -36.83 -2.09 10.67
CA LYS A 26 -35.73 -2.83 11.33
C LYS A 26 -34.95 -3.70 10.34
N LYS A 27 -35.63 -4.37 9.39
CA LYS A 27 -34.97 -5.12 8.31
C LYS A 27 -34.18 -4.20 7.37
N SER A 28 -34.70 -3.01 7.05
CA SER A 28 -34.02 -2.00 6.23
C SER A 28 -32.77 -1.41 6.92
N LEU A 29 -32.85 -1.14 8.23
CA LEU A 29 -31.68 -0.70 9.02
C LEU A 29 -30.62 -1.80 9.14
N LEU A 30 -31.03 -3.07 9.32
CA LEU A 30 -30.10 -4.20 9.41
C LEU A 30 -29.35 -4.44 8.07
N LEU A 31 -30.06 -4.30 6.94
CA LEU A 31 -29.47 -4.36 5.59
C LEU A 31 -28.50 -3.20 5.32
N MET A 32 -28.81 -1.99 5.80
CA MET A 32 -27.93 -0.83 5.66
C MET A 32 -26.66 -0.94 6.51
N ALA A 33 -26.76 -1.50 7.73
CA ALA A 33 -25.61 -1.80 8.58
C ALA A 33 -24.70 -2.90 7.99
N PHE A 34 -25.27 -3.90 7.31
CA PHE A 34 -24.49 -4.93 6.60
C PHE A 34 -23.76 -4.36 5.37
N ALA A 35 -24.38 -3.44 4.63
CA ALA A 35 -23.75 -2.79 3.48
C ALA A 35 -22.56 -1.88 3.86
N MET A 36 -22.60 -1.24 5.04
CA MET A 36 -21.48 -0.43 5.54
C MET A 36 -20.22 -1.25 5.87
N PHE A 37 -20.37 -2.56 6.15
CA PHE A 37 -19.23 -3.43 6.48
C PHE A 37 -18.42 -3.90 5.24
N LEU A 38 -19.00 -3.81 4.04
CA LEU A 38 -18.37 -4.28 2.80
C LEU A 38 -17.33 -3.30 2.23
N GLY A 39 -17.30 -2.05 2.70
CA GLY A 39 -16.43 -0.99 2.16
C GLY A 39 -14.97 -0.98 2.66
N VAL A 40 -14.61 -1.77 3.67
CA VAL A 40 -13.31 -1.62 4.38
C VAL A 40 -12.18 -2.53 3.86
N LYS A 41 -12.44 -3.38 2.85
CA LYS A 41 -11.50 -4.44 2.43
C LYS A 41 -10.34 -3.95 1.54
N SER A 42 -10.46 -2.80 0.87
CA SER A 42 -9.49 -2.40 -0.17
C SER A 42 -8.18 -1.80 0.36
N TYR A 43 -8.20 -1.14 1.53
CA TYR A 43 -7.00 -0.52 2.09
C TYR A 43 -6.01 -1.54 2.67
N ALA A 44 -6.52 -2.64 3.24
CA ALA A 44 -5.69 -3.66 3.87
C ALA A 44 -4.75 -4.38 2.90
N GLN A 45 -5.08 -4.45 1.60
CA GLN A 45 -4.22 -5.08 0.58
C GLN A 45 -3.06 -4.18 0.14
N ALA A 46 -3.31 -2.88 -0.04
CA ALA A 46 -2.29 -1.94 -0.49
C ALA A 46 -1.17 -1.77 0.56
N ASP A 47 -1.51 -1.84 1.83
CA ASP A 47 -0.56 -1.62 2.93
C ASP A 47 0.23 -2.90 3.28
N GLN A 48 -0.02 -4.05 2.63
CA GLN A 48 0.71 -5.30 2.89
C GLN A 48 2.20 -5.22 2.57
N ILE A 49 2.62 -4.30 1.69
CA ILE A 49 4.03 -4.13 1.31
C ILE A 49 4.85 -3.35 2.35
N LEU A 50 4.18 -2.67 3.30
CA LEU A 50 4.87 -1.88 4.33
C LEU A 50 5.77 -2.77 5.19
N GLY A 51 6.89 -2.21 5.63
CA GLY A 51 7.85 -2.87 6.51
C GLY A 51 9.26 -2.96 5.92
N ILE A 52 10.09 -3.80 6.53
CA ILE A 52 11.51 -3.94 6.23
C ILE A 52 11.74 -5.17 5.35
N TRP A 53 12.54 -5.01 4.31
CA TRP A 53 12.83 -6.02 3.31
C TRP A 53 14.33 -6.15 3.10
N LEU A 54 14.85 -7.38 3.21
CA LEU A 54 16.22 -7.73 2.83
C LEU A 54 16.32 -7.87 1.31
N THR A 55 17.29 -7.21 0.69
CA THR A 55 17.57 -7.31 -0.75
C THR A 55 17.97 -8.74 -1.14
N ALA A 56 17.86 -9.06 -2.43
CA ALA A 56 18.17 -10.41 -2.94
C ALA A 56 19.60 -10.87 -2.63
N GLU A 57 20.54 -9.93 -2.56
CA GLU A 57 21.95 -10.18 -2.25
C GLU A 57 22.21 -10.35 -0.75
N GLY A 58 21.25 -10.04 0.13
CA GLY A 58 21.40 -10.14 1.58
C GLY A 58 22.24 -9.04 2.22
N ASN A 59 22.73 -8.09 1.42
CA ASN A 59 23.67 -7.06 1.85
C ASN A 59 23.03 -5.72 2.26
N SER A 60 21.69 -5.58 2.14
CA SER A 60 20.99 -4.34 2.48
C SER A 60 19.55 -4.60 2.92
N GLN A 61 19.03 -3.75 3.79
CA GLN A 61 17.61 -3.71 4.13
C GLN A 61 16.98 -2.40 3.69
N VAL A 62 15.78 -2.49 3.11
CA VAL A 62 14.99 -1.36 2.62
C VAL A 62 13.68 -1.32 3.38
N GLU A 63 13.37 -0.17 3.97
CA GLU A 63 12.08 0.07 4.63
C GLU A 63 11.12 0.72 3.63
N ILE A 64 10.00 0.06 3.37
CA ILE A 64 8.92 0.57 2.54
C ILE A 64 7.87 1.25 3.45
N THR A 65 7.60 2.52 3.14
CA THR A 65 6.66 3.39 3.87
C THR A 65 5.69 4.05 2.89
N LYS A 66 4.68 4.73 3.44
CA LYS A 66 3.70 5.49 2.67
C LYS A 66 4.01 6.98 2.79
N ALA A 67 4.20 7.65 1.65
CA ALA A 67 4.39 9.08 1.57
C ALA A 67 3.07 9.83 1.84
N PRO A 68 3.10 11.13 2.19
CA PRO A 68 1.89 11.93 2.45
C PRO A 68 0.90 11.97 1.28
N ASN A 69 1.38 11.83 0.05
CA ASN A 69 0.56 11.77 -1.16
C ASN A 69 -0.08 10.39 -1.39
N GLY A 70 0.08 9.43 -0.48
CA GLY A 70 -0.48 8.08 -0.55
C GLY A 70 0.35 7.08 -1.37
N GLN A 71 1.43 7.52 -2.02
CA GLN A 71 2.34 6.63 -2.76
C GLN A 71 3.26 5.86 -1.81
N PHE A 72 3.76 4.72 -2.27
CA PHE A 72 4.74 3.92 -1.55
C PHE A 72 6.15 4.31 -1.96
N VAL A 73 7.01 4.48 -0.96
CA VAL A 73 8.42 4.87 -1.11
C VAL A 73 9.29 3.96 -0.25
N GLY A 74 10.56 3.82 -0.58
CA GLY A 74 11.47 2.92 0.11
C GLY A 74 12.85 3.51 0.27
N ARG A 75 13.43 3.35 1.47
CA ARG A 75 14.76 3.86 1.83
C ARG A 75 15.65 2.78 2.39
N ILE A 76 16.95 2.87 2.15
CA ILE A 76 17.95 1.98 2.74
C ILE A 76 18.02 2.25 4.24
N VAL A 77 17.70 1.25 5.06
CA VAL A 77 17.76 1.36 6.53
C VAL A 77 18.93 0.60 7.12
N TRP A 78 19.51 -0.37 6.42
CA TRP A 78 20.72 -1.08 6.86
C TRP A 78 21.53 -1.55 5.66
N MET A 79 22.84 -1.66 5.83
CA MET A 79 23.79 -2.22 4.88
C MET A 79 24.76 -3.12 5.65
N GLU A 80 25.15 -4.24 5.06
CA GLU A 80 26.14 -5.16 5.62
C GLU A 80 27.51 -4.47 5.76
N GLU A 81 27.89 -3.69 4.75
CA GLU A 81 29.10 -2.90 4.73
C GLU A 81 28.77 -1.42 4.54
N PRO A 82 28.49 -0.66 5.61
CA PRO A 82 28.13 0.75 5.51
C PRO A 82 29.32 1.70 5.30
N LEU A 83 30.55 1.21 5.49
CA LEU A 83 31.78 1.99 5.37
C LEU A 83 32.58 1.57 4.13
N ASP A 84 33.33 2.51 3.56
CA ASP A 84 34.33 2.25 2.52
C ASP A 84 35.63 1.68 3.12
N GLU A 85 36.59 1.36 2.26
CA GLU A 85 37.90 0.82 2.64
C GLU A 85 38.70 1.76 3.57
N GLN A 86 38.37 3.06 3.57
CA GLN A 86 39.00 4.07 4.42
C GLN A 86 38.21 4.32 5.72
N GLY A 87 37.17 3.52 6.00
CA GLY A 87 36.33 3.62 7.18
C GLY A 87 35.34 4.79 7.15
N ARG A 88 35.10 5.42 5.99
CA ARG A 88 34.15 6.51 5.83
C ARG A 88 32.80 5.97 5.38
N PRO A 89 31.66 6.63 5.71
CA PRO A 89 30.36 6.20 5.20
C PRO A 89 30.32 6.10 3.67
N LYS A 90 29.77 5.00 3.14
CA LYS A 90 29.55 4.87 1.70
C LYS A 90 28.60 5.99 1.22
N VAL A 91 28.97 6.60 0.11
CA VAL A 91 28.22 7.68 -0.56
C VAL A 91 27.82 7.26 -1.97
N ASP A 92 26.89 8.00 -2.55
CA ASP A 92 26.33 7.78 -3.90
C ASP A 92 27.29 8.19 -5.03
N LYS A 93 28.54 7.72 -4.96
CA LYS A 93 29.66 8.16 -5.79
C LYS A 93 29.39 8.06 -7.31
N ASP A 94 28.56 7.10 -7.71
CA ASP A 94 28.27 6.78 -9.11
C ASP A 94 27.06 7.56 -9.66
N ASN A 95 26.46 8.46 -8.86
CA ASN A 95 25.33 9.27 -9.31
C ASN A 95 25.67 10.11 -10.56
N PRO A 96 24.84 10.13 -11.61
CA PRO A 96 25.08 10.94 -12.81
C PRO A 96 25.11 12.44 -12.50
N ASN A 97 24.37 12.88 -11.48
CA ASN A 97 24.44 14.25 -10.98
C ASN A 97 25.56 14.39 -9.94
N ALA A 98 26.61 15.13 -10.31
CA ALA A 98 27.78 15.36 -9.45
C ALA A 98 27.43 15.94 -8.06
N SER A 99 26.38 16.76 -7.97
CA SER A 99 25.95 17.35 -6.69
C SER A 99 25.36 16.33 -5.70
N LEU A 100 24.93 15.16 -6.19
CA LEU A 100 24.36 14.09 -5.37
C LEU A 100 25.42 13.08 -4.92
N ARG A 101 26.64 13.12 -5.47
CA ARG A 101 27.67 12.08 -5.25
C ARG A 101 28.20 11.98 -3.82
N THR A 102 28.00 13.02 -3.03
CA THR A 102 28.47 13.11 -1.64
C THR A 102 27.40 12.70 -0.63
N ARG A 103 26.17 12.39 -1.07
CA ARG A 103 25.10 11.99 -0.15
C ARG A 103 25.36 10.56 0.37
N PRO A 104 25.15 10.29 1.67
CA PRO A 104 25.27 8.94 2.21
C PRO A 104 24.28 7.95 1.57
N LEU A 105 24.70 6.69 1.42
CA LEU A 105 23.80 5.61 1.01
C LEU A 105 22.84 5.21 2.14
N GLN A 106 23.26 5.33 3.40
CA GLN A 106 22.39 5.14 4.55
C GLN A 106 21.24 6.15 4.50
N ASN A 107 20.00 5.67 4.67
CA ASN A 107 18.75 6.45 4.57
C ASN A 107 18.45 6.97 3.16
N LEU A 108 19.19 6.55 2.13
CA LEU A 108 18.92 6.95 0.75
C LEU A 108 17.58 6.37 0.27
N MET A 109 16.73 7.22 -0.31
CA MET A 109 15.46 6.81 -0.90
C MET A 109 15.70 6.23 -2.29
N ILE A 110 15.49 4.92 -2.42
CA ILE A 110 15.74 4.18 -3.66
C ILE A 110 14.46 3.72 -4.35
N LEU A 111 13.31 3.65 -3.67
CA LEU A 111 12.02 3.32 -4.27
C LEU A 111 11.10 4.54 -4.19
N GLN A 112 10.48 4.92 -5.32
CA GLN A 112 9.62 6.11 -5.39
C GLN A 112 8.41 5.89 -6.30
N GLY A 113 7.31 6.59 -6.04
CA GLY A 113 6.19 6.73 -6.99
C GLY A 113 5.21 5.56 -7.08
N PHE A 114 5.35 4.52 -6.26
CA PHE A 114 4.54 3.31 -6.40
C PHE A 114 3.09 3.51 -5.94
N THR A 115 2.15 3.00 -6.72
CA THR A 115 0.71 2.96 -6.38
C THR A 115 0.18 1.55 -6.53
N PHE A 116 -0.68 1.12 -5.60
CA PHE A 116 -1.29 -0.21 -5.65
C PHE A 116 -2.34 -0.31 -6.74
N ASN A 117 -2.20 -1.29 -7.63
CA ASN A 117 -3.16 -1.65 -8.66
C ASN A 117 -3.90 -2.94 -8.25
N ALA A 118 -5.14 -2.80 -7.79
CA ALA A 118 -5.94 -3.92 -7.30
C ALA A 118 -6.22 -4.98 -8.38
N ASN A 119 -6.41 -4.58 -9.64
CA ASN A 119 -6.72 -5.49 -10.75
C ASN A 119 -5.52 -6.42 -11.05
N ARG A 120 -4.30 -5.89 -10.94
CA ARG A 120 -3.06 -6.64 -11.19
C ARG A 120 -2.42 -7.21 -9.92
N ARG A 121 -2.95 -6.84 -8.75
CA ARG A 121 -2.40 -7.20 -7.42
C ARG A 121 -0.91 -6.88 -7.31
N GLU A 122 -0.52 -5.72 -7.83
CA GLU A 122 0.88 -5.24 -7.87
C GLU A 122 0.94 -3.76 -7.51
N TRP A 123 2.11 -3.31 -7.03
CA TRP A 123 2.45 -1.90 -6.93
C TRP A 123 3.20 -1.49 -8.20
N SER A 124 2.74 -0.45 -8.87
CA SER A 124 3.24 -0.05 -10.19
C SER A 124 3.32 1.47 -10.34
N GLY A 125 3.90 1.93 -11.45
CA GLY A 125 4.10 3.36 -11.74
C GLY A 125 5.28 3.98 -10.98
N GLY A 126 6.04 3.16 -10.25
CA GLY A 126 7.19 3.61 -9.48
C GLY A 126 8.52 3.32 -10.18
N THR A 127 9.59 3.78 -9.55
CA THR A 127 10.96 3.60 -9.99
C THR A 127 11.85 3.06 -8.88
N ILE A 128 12.95 2.42 -9.28
CA ILE A 128 14.04 2.01 -8.40
C ILE A 128 15.34 2.69 -8.83
N TYR A 129 16.03 3.35 -7.90
CA TYR A 129 17.39 3.85 -8.08
C TYR A 129 18.40 2.81 -7.59
N ASP A 130 19.34 2.44 -8.44
CA ASP A 130 20.49 1.61 -8.10
C ASP A 130 21.72 2.51 -7.87
N PRO A 131 22.17 2.71 -6.62
CA PRO A 131 23.34 3.51 -6.31
C PRO A 131 24.67 2.85 -6.73
N GLN A 132 24.70 1.55 -7.00
CA GLN A 132 25.90 0.87 -7.49
C GLN A 132 26.14 1.16 -8.98
N GLU A 133 25.06 1.29 -9.75
CA GLU A 133 25.14 1.62 -11.17
C GLU A 133 24.91 3.10 -11.50
N GLY A 134 24.42 3.88 -10.53
CA GLY A 134 24.00 5.28 -10.76
C GLY A 134 22.76 5.40 -11.66
N LYS A 135 21.94 4.35 -11.76
CA LYS A 135 20.82 4.29 -12.72
C LYS A 135 19.47 4.21 -12.04
N THR A 136 18.46 4.73 -12.72
CA THR A 136 17.06 4.61 -12.31
C THR A 136 16.30 3.77 -13.33
N TYR A 137 15.51 2.84 -12.83
CA TYR A 137 14.70 1.92 -13.64
C TYR A 137 13.22 2.11 -13.31
N ASP A 138 12.36 1.93 -14.31
CA ASP A 138 10.94 1.73 -14.05
C ASP A 138 10.77 0.42 -13.29
N ALA A 139 9.83 0.37 -12.35
CA ALA A 139 9.67 -0.80 -11.51
C ALA A 139 8.22 -1.13 -11.20
N VAL A 140 7.99 -2.42 -10.99
CA VAL A 140 6.78 -2.96 -10.37
C VAL A 140 7.15 -3.90 -9.24
N MET A 141 6.29 -3.99 -8.25
CA MET A 141 6.46 -4.89 -7.12
C MET A 141 5.23 -5.78 -6.94
N ARG A 142 5.44 -7.06 -6.64
CA ARG A 142 4.37 -8.01 -6.35
C ARG A 142 4.74 -8.84 -5.13
N LEU A 143 3.78 -9.06 -4.24
CA LEU A 143 3.95 -10.02 -3.16
C LEU A 143 3.77 -11.45 -3.66
N ASP A 144 4.66 -12.33 -3.21
CA ASP A 144 4.58 -13.77 -3.37
C ASP A 144 4.42 -14.40 -1.99
N GLY A 145 3.17 -14.58 -1.56
CA GLY A 145 2.85 -14.83 -0.15
C GLY A 145 3.13 -13.60 0.73
N ASN A 146 3.40 -13.83 2.01
CA ASN A 146 3.54 -12.73 2.98
C ASN A 146 4.98 -12.25 3.15
N ASN A 147 5.97 -13.08 2.84
CA ASN A 147 7.37 -12.86 3.22
C ASN A 147 8.31 -12.66 2.03
N LYS A 148 7.81 -12.68 0.80
CA LYS A 148 8.60 -12.50 -0.41
C LYS A 148 8.02 -11.38 -1.26
N LEU A 149 8.87 -10.43 -1.62
CA LEU A 149 8.57 -9.31 -2.50
C LEU A 149 9.36 -9.48 -3.79
N ILE A 150 8.66 -9.62 -4.91
CA ILE A 150 9.28 -9.68 -6.22
C ILE A 150 9.27 -8.26 -6.78
N LEU A 151 10.44 -7.64 -6.86
CA LEU A 151 10.65 -6.37 -7.50
C LEU A 151 11.18 -6.60 -8.91
N ARG A 152 10.55 -6.01 -9.93
CA ARG A 152 11.00 -6.10 -11.31
C ARG A 152 11.36 -4.72 -11.83
N GLY A 153 12.64 -4.50 -12.09
CA GLY A 153 13.15 -3.30 -12.76
C GLY A 153 13.23 -3.50 -14.27
N PHE A 154 12.85 -2.50 -15.05
CA PHE A 154 12.86 -2.50 -16.52
C PHE A 154 13.10 -1.09 -17.08
N VAL A 155 13.37 -0.99 -18.38
CA VAL A 155 13.73 0.27 -19.05
C VAL A 155 12.62 0.70 -20.03
N MET A 156 12.37 2.00 -20.12
CA MET A 156 11.44 2.63 -21.08
C MET A 156 10.03 2.02 -21.08
N GLY A 157 9.49 1.65 -19.91
CA GLY A 157 8.17 1.02 -19.83
C GLY A 157 8.09 -0.44 -20.32
N MET A 158 9.17 -1.00 -20.88
CA MET A 158 9.18 -2.32 -21.51
C MET A 158 9.44 -3.42 -20.48
N ARG A 159 8.40 -3.87 -19.77
CA ARG A 159 8.49 -4.89 -18.71
C ARG A 159 9.25 -6.18 -19.11
N MET A 160 9.26 -6.55 -20.39
CA MET A 160 9.98 -7.73 -20.88
C MET A 160 11.51 -7.55 -20.83
N LEU A 161 12.01 -6.32 -20.99
CA LEU A 161 13.42 -5.96 -20.94
C LEU A 161 13.81 -5.54 -19.52
N GLY A 162 13.77 -6.51 -18.60
CA GLY A 162 13.97 -6.25 -17.19
C GLY A 162 14.39 -7.48 -16.39
N ARG A 163 14.76 -7.25 -15.13
CA ARG A 163 15.22 -8.30 -14.20
C ARG A 163 14.39 -8.27 -12.92
N ASN A 164 14.23 -9.46 -12.33
CA ASN A 164 13.60 -9.59 -11.02
C ASN A 164 14.68 -9.55 -9.93
N SER A 165 14.35 -8.94 -8.80
CA SER A 165 15.06 -9.01 -7.54
C SER A 165 14.07 -9.51 -6.49
N GLU A 166 14.40 -10.60 -5.81
CA GLU A 166 13.53 -11.23 -4.83
C GLU A 166 13.96 -10.82 -3.43
N TRP A 167 13.13 -10.03 -2.76
CA TRP A 167 13.42 -9.51 -1.42
C TRP A 167 12.65 -10.30 -0.37
N THR A 168 13.24 -10.45 0.80
CA THR A 168 12.66 -11.22 1.91
C THR A 168 12.24 -10.31 3.05
N ARG A 169 11.05 -10.51 3.59
CA ARG A 169 10.56 -9.69 4.71
C ARG A 169 11.38 -9.95 5.97
N GLU A 170 11.74 -8.87 6.65
CA GLU A 170 12.44 -8.90 7.94
C GLU A 170 11.57 -8.30 9.04
N ARG A 171 11.68 -8.83 10.26
CA ARG A 171 10.91 -8.34 11.41
C ARG A 171 11.44 -7.02 11.97
N ALA A 172 12.74 -6.79 11.84
CA ALA A 172 13.41 -5.63 12.35
C ALA A 172 14.62 -5.27 11.49
N ARG A 173 15.07 -4.03 11.64
CA ARG A 173 16.37 -3.60 11.15
C ARG A 173 17.46 -4.40 11.87
N ARG A 174 18.46 -4.89 11.13
CA ARG A 174 19.65 -5.54 11.69
C ARG A 174 20.58 -4.54 12.38
#